data_AF-A0A1Z1FFM0-F1
#
_entry.id   AF-A0A1Z1FFM0-F1
#
_cell.length_a   1.000
_cell.length_b   1.000
_cell.length_c   1.000
_cell.angle_alpha   90.00
_cell.angle_beta   90.00
_cell.angle_gamma   90.00
#
_symmetry.space_group_name_H-M   'P 1'
#
loop_
_entity.id
_entity.type
_entity.pdbx_description
1 polymer ?
#
loop_
_entity_poly.entity_id
_entity_poly.type
_entity_poly.pdbx_seq_one_letter_code
_entity_poly.pdbx_strand_id
1 'polypeptide(L)'
;MYLIIVPIAFVAINAWTIICFWDDKQSAIAGRRRIPEASLLQLALLGGTPGAFLAGHLFRHKTRKEPFSTRLQVIAAVQLGLLIGFAIW
;
A
#
# COMPACT_ATOMS: atom_id res chain seq x y z
N MET A 1 -8.07 -19.69 16.19
CA MET A 1 -7.31 -18.48 16.59
C MET A 1 -6.67 -17.80 15.38
N TYR A 2 -5.79 -18.46 14.62
CA TYR A 2 -5.14 -17.87 13.43
C TYR A 2 -6.10 -17.46 12.30
N LEU A 3 -7.19 -18.23 12.09
CA LEU A 3 -8.23 -17.92 11.10
C LEU A 3 -8.87 -16.54 11.26
N ILE A 4 -8.88 -15.99 12.48
CA ILE A 4 -9.49 -14.69 12.80
C ILE A 4 -8.40 -13.60 12.89
N ILE A 5 -7.23 -13.93 13.44
CA ILE A 5 -6.14 -12.96 13.62
C ILE A 5 -5.57 -12.49 12.28
N VAL A 6 -5.36 -13.40 11.34
CA VAL A 6 -4.78 -13.09 10.02
C VAL A 6 -5.63 -12.09 9.23
N PRO A 7 -6.96 -12.28 9.04
CA PRO A 7 -7.77 -11.30 8.32
C PRO A 7 -7.89 -9.96 9.07
N ILE A 8 -7.92 -9.96 10.41
CA ILE A 8 -7.92 -8.71 11.18
C ILE A 8 -6.62 -7.93 10.97
N ALA A 9 -5.47 -8.60 11.06
CA ALA A 9 -4.17 -7.98 10.80
C ALA A 9 -4.07 -7.45 9.36
N PHE A 10 -4.63 -8.20 8.39
CA PHE A 10 -4.69 -7.78 6.99
C PHE A 10 -5.56 -6.53 6.80
N VAL A 11 -6.74 -6.47 7.41
CA VAL A 11 -7.59 -5.27 7.36
C VAL A 11 -6.89 -4.09 8.04
N ALA A 12 -6.23 -4.32 9.18
CA ALA A 12 -5.52 -3.29 9.91
C ALA A 12 -4.36 -2.69 9.11
N ILE A 13 -3.52 -3.51 8.46
CA ILE A 13 -2.40 -2.99 7.64
C ILE A 13 -2.91 -2.20 6.43
N ASN A 14 -4.03 -2.62 5.82
CA ASN A 14 -4.63 -1.91 4.69
C ASN A 14 -5.27 -0.59 5.13
N ALA A 15 -5.97 -0.57 6.26
CA ALA A 15 -6.52 0.66 6.84
C ALA A 15 -5.39 1.65 7.22
N TRP A 16 -4.33 1.16 7.86
CA TRP A 16 -3.16 1.96 8.18
C TRP A 16 -2.49 2.54 6.94
N THR A 17 -2.34 1.74 5.89
CA THR A 17 -1.78 2.19 4.60
C THR A 17 -2.61 3.33 4.01
N ILE A 18 -3.95 3.22 4.02
CA ILE A 18 -4.83 4.29 3.54
C ILE A 18 -4.65 5.57 4.36
N ILE A 19 -4.55 5.46 5.68
CA ILE A 19 -4.34 6.61 6.58
C ILE A 19 -3.01 7.31 6.27
N CYS A 20 -1.91 6.57 6.07
CA CYS A 20 -0.63 7.16 5.70
C CYS A 20 -0.70 7.93 4.36
N PHE A 21 -1.40 7.39 3.36
CA PHE A 21 -1.60 8.11 2.09
C PHE A 21 -2.47 9.36 2.25
N TRP A 22 -3.47 9.31 3.12
CA TRP A 22 -4.28 10.49 3.46
C TRP A 22 -3.43 11.56 4.15
N ASP A 23 -2.64 11.18 5.15
CA ASP A 23 -1.76 12.09 5.87
C ASP A 23 -0.70 12.71 4.97
N ASP A 24 -0.13 11.96 4.03
CA ASP A 24 0.80 12.53 3.04
C ASP A 24 0.12 13.61 2.18
N LYS A 25 -1.14 13.38 1.77
CA LYS A 25 -1.93 14.37 1.03
C LYS A 25 -2.23 15.61 1.88
N GLN A 26 -2.61 15.44 3.15
CA GLN A 26 -2.87 16.56 4.05
C GLN A 26 -1.59 17.36 4.33
N SER A 27 -0.48 16.68 4.53
CA SER A 27 0.84 17.29 4.69
C SER A 27 1.28 18.05 3.46
N ALA A 28 0.98 17.53 2.26
CA ALA A 28 1.21 18.23 0.99
C ALA A 28 0.41 19.53 0.86
N ILE A 29 -0.85 19.55 1.33
CA ILE A 29 -1.72 20.74 1.31
C ILE A 29 -1.26 21.76 2.36
N ALA A 30 -0.91 21.29 3.57
CA ALA A 30 -0.50 22.12 4.69
C ALA A 30 0.97 22.60 4.62
N GLY A 31 1.71 22.28 3.56
CA GLY A 31 3.14 22.61 3.44
C GLY A 31 4.04 21.92 4.48
N ARG A 32 3.56 20.83 5.10
CA ARG A 32 4.30 20.06 6.09
C ARG A 32 5.22 19.04 5.42
N ARG A 33 6.12 18.45 6.21
CA ARG A 33 7.02 17.39 5.74
C ARG A 33 6.20 16.20 5.28
N ARG A 34 6.40 15.80 4.02
CA ARG A 34 5.76 14.64 3.39
C ARG A 34 6.38 13.33 3.87
N ILE A 35 5.60 12.27 3.81
CA ILE A 35 6.03 10.91 4.13
C ILE A 35 6.97 10.43 3.00
N PRO A 36 8.13 9.84 3.33
CA PRO A 36 9.00 9.26 2.32
C PRO A 36 8.28 8.18 1.50
N GLU A 37 8.45 8.20 0.19
CA GLU A 37 7.85 7.20 -0.72
C GLU A 37 8.27 5.76 -0.35
N ALA A 38 9.49 5.59 0.15
CA ALA A 38 9.99 4.30 0.62
C ALA A 38 9.11 3.70 1.73
N SER A 39 8.62 4.51 2.68
CA SER A 39 7.77 4.04 3.78
C SER A 39 6.40 3.59 3.29
N LEU A 40 5.83 4.30 2.30
CA LEU A 40 4.57 3.91 1.67
C LEU A 40 4.71 2.60 0.87
N LEU A 41 5.83 2.41 0.17
CA LEU A 41 6.13 1.16 -0.53
C LEU A 41 6.39 0.00 0.43
N GLN A 42 7.02 0.24 1.58
CA GLN A 42 7.20 -0.77 2.63
C GLN A 42 5.86 -1.26 3.18
N LEU A 43 4.91 -0.35 3.42
CA LEU A 43 3.55 -0.74 3.84
C LEU A 43 2.84 -1.61 2.79
N ALA A 44 2.99 -1.27 1.51
CA ALA A 44 2.48 -2.09 0.42
C ALA A 44 3.13 -3.49 0.39
N LEU A 45 4.45 -3.56 0.58
CA LEU A 45 5.20 -4.81 0.63
C LEU A 45 4.77 -5.73 1.79
N LEU A 46 4.44 -5.15 2.95
CA LEU A 46 3.97 -5.88 4.14
C LEU A 46 2.52 -6.40 4.02
N GLY A 47 1.83 -6.13 2.92
CA GLY A 47 0.45 -6.59 2.66
C GLY A 47 -0.59 -5.47 2.59
N GLY A 48 -0.17 -4.21 2.67
CA GLY A 48 -1.02 -3.04 2.47
C GLY A 48 -1.28 -2.69 1.00
N THR A 49 -0.87 -3.53 0.04
CA THR A 49 -0.98 -3.30 -1.41
C THR A 49 -2.40 -2.92 -1.85
N PRO A 50 -3.48 -3.64 -1.47
CA PRO A 50 -4.84 -3.23 -1.81
C PRO A 50 -5.19 -1.83 -1.30
N GLY A 51 -4.81 -1.52 -0.06
CA GLY A 51 -5.00 -0.21 0.57
C GLY A 51 -4.21 0.89 -0.13
N ALA A 52 -2.98 0.59 -0.58
CA ALA A 52 -2.15 1.52 -1.35
C ALA A 52 -2.77 1.85 -2.72
N PHE A 53 -3.30 0.86 -3.45
CA PHE A 53 -4.03 1.10 -4.70
C PHE A 53 -5.31 1.89 -4.46
N LEU A 54 -6.11 1.49 -3.47
CA LEU A 54 -7.35 2.17 -3.12
C LEU A 54 -7.10 3.63 -2.74
N ALA A 55 -6.10 3.89 -1.90
CA ALA A 55 -5.72 5.24 -1.50
C ALA A 55 -5.16 6.05 -2.68
N GLY A 56 -4.38 5.41 -3.56
CA GLY A 56 -3.90 6.02 -4.80
C GLY A 56 -5.04 6.52 -5.69
N HIS A 57 -6.10 5.72 -5.83
CA HIS A 57 -7.32 6.10 -6.56
C HIS A 57 -8.15 7.17 -5.82
N LEU A 58 -8.44 6.96 -4.53
CA LEU A 58 -9.31 7.81 -3.72
C LEU A 58 -8.75 9.22 -3.56
N PHE A 59 -7.44 9.31 -3.33
CA PHE A 59 -6.78 10.58 -3.05
C PHE A 59 -6.14 11.22 -4.30
N ARG A 60 -6.20 10.53 -5.46
CA ARG A 60 -5.47 10.87 -6.70
C ARG A 60 -3.99 11.12 -6.41
N HIS A 61 -3.45 10.33 -5.49
CA HIS A 61 -2.14 10.57 -4.91
C HIS A 61 -1.08 9.91 -5.79
N LYS A 62 -0.21 10.74 -6.41
CA LYS A 62 0.99 10.33 -7.16
C LYS A 62 0.80 9.19 -8.19
N THR A 63 -0.39 9.03 -8.76
CA THR A 63 -0.69 8.02 -9.79
C THR A 63 0.12 8.20 -11.09
N ARG A 64 0.72 9.38 -11.30
CA ARG A 64 1.56 9.71 -12.46
C ARG A 64 3.03 10.02 -12.15
N LYS A 65 3.43 10.06 -10.87
CA LYS A 65 4.84 10.32 -10.54
C LYS A 65 5.60 9.01 -10.54
N GLU A 66 6.26 8.72 -11.65
CA GLU A 66 7.34 7.73 -11.70
C GLU A 66 8.49 8.20 -10.78
N PRO A 67 9.16 7.29 -10.05
CA PRO A 67 9.10 5.82 -10.15
C PRO A 67 8.11 5.12 -9.19
N PHE A 68 7.27 5.87 -8.46
CA PHE A 68 6.45 5.30 -7.39
C PHE A 68 5.41 4.29 -7.87
N SER A 69 4.67 4.64 -8.93
CA SER A 69 3.61 3.79 -9.49
C SER A 69 4.17 2.47 -10.01
N THR A 70 5.26 2.51 -10.77
CA THR A 70 5.95 1.28 -11.23
C THR A 70 6.38 0.40 -10.07
N ARG A 71 6.98 0.96 -9.01
CA ARG A 71 7.41 0.17 -7.84
C ARG A 71 6.22 -0.49 -7.14
N LEU A 72 5.11 0.22 -6.97
CA LEU A 72 3.90 -0.35 -6.37
C LEU A 72 3.33 -1.50 -7.21
N GLN A 73 3.30 -1.36 -8.54
CA GLN A 73 2.86 -2.42 -9.45
C GLN A 73 3.77 -3.65 -9.41
N VAL A 74 5.09 -3.46 -9.34
CA VAL A 74 6.05 -4.57 -9.20
C VAL A 74 5.83 -5.32 -7.89
N ILE A 75 5.65 -4.61 -6.77
CA ILE A 75 5.34 -5.25 -5.47
C ILE A 75 4.07 -6.11 -5.58
N ALA A 76 3.02 -5.56 -6.19
CA ALA A 76 1.77 -6.28 -6.36
C ALA A 76 1.91 -7.51 -7.25
N ALA A 77 2.63 -7.40 -8.37
CA ALA A 77 2.90 -8.53 -9.27
C ALA A 77 3.68 -9.64 -8.58
N VAL A 78 4.70 -9.30 -7.79
CA VAL A 78 5.49 -10.28 -7.02
C VAL A 78 4.63 -10.98 -5.97
N GLN A 79 3.85 -10.24 -5.18
CA GLN A 79 2.95 -10.84 -4.18
C GLN A 79 1.93 -11.77 -4.83
N LEU A 80 1.32 -11.36 -5.95
CA LEU A 80 0.34 -12.17 -6.66
C LEU A 80 0.98 -13.44 -7.24
N GLY A 81 2.17 -13.31 -7.84
CA GLY A 81 2.93 -14.44 -8.38
C GLY A 81 3.32 -15.46 -7.30
N LEU A 82 3.75 -15.00 -6.12
CA LEU A 82 4.04 -15.87 -4.98
C LEU A 82 2.79 -16.58 -4.47
N LEU A 83 1.65 -15.88 -4.37
CA LEU A 83 0.38 -16.50 -3.97
C LEU A 83 -0.09 -17.55 -4.96
N ILE A 84 0.00 -17.28 -6.26
CA ILE A 84 -0.37 -18.24 -7.32
C ILE A 84 0.59 -19.44 -7.30
N GLY A 85 1.90 -19.21 -7.22
CA GLY A 85 2.89 -20.29 -7.15
C GLY A 85 2.68 -21.19 -5.94
N PHE A 86 2.39 -20.61 -4.77
CA PHE A 86 2.04 -21.36 -3.57
C PHE A 86 0.71 -22.12 -3.70
N ALA A 87 -0.26 -21.60 -4.45
CA ALA A 87 -1.55 -22.26 -4.65
C ALA A 87 -1.49 -23.42 -5.66
N ILE A 88 -0.52 -23.40 -6.57
CA ILE A 88 -0.31 -24.43 -7.61
C ILE A 88 0.54 -25.60 -7.09
N TRP A 89 1.40 -25.34 -6.11
CA TRP A 89 2.25 -26.35 -5.47
C TRP A 89 1.51 -27.07 -4.34
#